data_AF-A0A354U4P6-F1
#
_entry.id   AF-A0A354U4P6-F1
#
_cell.length_a   1.000
_cell.length_b   1.000
_cell.length_c   1.000
_cell.angle_alpha   90.00
_cell.angle_beta   90.00
_cell.angle_gamma   90.00
#
_symmetry.space_group_name_H-M   'P 1'
#
loop_
_entity.id
_entity.type
_entity.pdbx_description
1 polymer ?
#
loop_
_entity_poly.entity_id
_entity_poly.type
_entity_poly.pdbx_seq_one_letter_code
_entity_poly.pdbx_strand_id
1 'polypeptide(L)'
;FIDECGKLGAFKYCDAVSFHPYSAQLDSAAVPAQQQIQQLKALLKKYGAENLPLWNSELYYIHSLKESTKIMQVPSSSRHRAQAVLPAANALRRYLIDQSNGVAHTLALEAGQFQNPFYQPRLPVPENWKYHRPVPASHMIAGNAFFRFTAGKKCLGPWVPLAGCNGAIYENADGSQTAAVWAVDEDTHFLFAAGSGVKAYDIFGNEISAKGTLTAKPVWFVGNDLKKNLSVMPDEIFAVRGIRAIGGAEPVIAVDVLNRSREAQTVQVKPRGVADKQSAVIPAGASHTFLFPVTEFKKEYTVILSNGKKMQRVTRPVIPVRKSVKSGAEQVMSYGSFRVTALAEGLEFKISVKDDKRGDYDVKAPWNGDGVELFIDSRPFTGLDKGIYNDHVFRVFANPATKSHKASLSTSANLDSSAIRWNIRENGADFEVSILIPWKSLKLNAPADLAFDIAVNDSDDNTRLSSIPWSGDGDNYRYRFNFGTLTVK
;
A
#
# COMPACT_ATOMS: atom_id res chain seq x y z
N PHE A 1 -4.66 16.26 -9.18
CA PHE A 1 -3.75 17.09 -10.00
C PHE A 1 -3.69 16.61 -11.45
N ILE A 2 -3.02 15.48 -11.76
CA ILE A 2 -2.86 15.03 -13.17
C ILE A 2 -4.21 14.79 -13.87
N ASP A 3 -5.23 14.26 -13.19
CA ASP A 3 -6.57 14.08 -13.78
C ASP A 3 -7.21 15.43 -14.16
N GLU A 4 -7.03 16.47 -13.33
CA GLU A 4 -7.50 17.84 -13.63
C GLU A 4 -6.74 18.46 -14.81
N CYS A 5 -5.43 18.24 -14.90
CA CYS A 5 -4.64 18.63 -16.07
C CYS A 5 -5.20 17.98 -17.35
N GLY A 6 -5.59 16.71 -17.28
CA GLY A 6 -6.26 16.00 -18.36
C GLY A 6 -7.59 16.63 -18.76
N LYS A 7 -8.46 16.96 -17.79
CA LYS A 7 -9.75 17.63 -18.02
C LYS A 7 -9.60 18.99 -18.70
N LEU A 8 -8.56 19.74 -18.34
CA LEU A 8 -8.24 21.04 -18.94
C LEU A 8 -7.53 20.91 -20.30
N GLY A 9 -7.25 19.68 -20.76
CA GLY A 9 -6.55 19.41 -22.02
C GLY A 9 -5.08 19.81 -21.99
N ALA A 10 -4.44 19.86 -20.83
CA ALA A 10 -3.06 20.33 -20.68
C ALA A 10 -2.03 19.44 -21.40
N PHE A 11 -2.35 18.16 -21.63
CA PHE A 11 -1.44 17.20 -22.27
C PHE A 11 -1.04 17.57 -23.70
N LYS A 12 -1.81 18.42 -24.40
CA LYS A 12 -1.42 18.93 -25.74
C LYS A 12 -0.30 19.97 -25.70
N TYR A 13 0.08 20.45 -24.51
CA TYR A 13 1.08 21.50 -24.31
C TYR A 13 2.31 21.00 -23.54
N CYS A 14 2.49 19.68 -23.38
CA CYS A 14 3.67 19.14 -22.71
C CYS A 14 4.31 18.01 -23.51
N ASP A 15 5.64 17.92 -23.42
CA ASP A 15 6.43 16.87 -24.07
C ASP A 15 6.59 15.62 -23.19
N ALA A 16 6.30 15.75 -21.90
CA ALA A 16 6.39 14.70 -20.90
C ALA A 16 5.42 14.96 -19.75
N VAL A 17 5.12 13.92 -18.98
CA VAL A 17 4.37 14.03 -17.72
C VAL A 17 5.24 13.52 -16.59
N SER A 18 5.56 14.38 -15.63
CA SER A 18 6.36 14.03 -14.46
C SER A 18 5.52 13.73 -13.22
N PHE A 19 6.06 12.89 -12.33
CA PHE A 19 5.44 12.57 -11.04
C PHE A 19 6.51 12.29 -9.96
N HIS A 20 6.15 12.52 -8.69
CA HIS A 20 7.03 12.36 -7.52
C HIS A 20 6.45 11.36 -6.51
N PRO A 21 6.83 10.08 -6.58
CA PRO A 21 6.09 8.98 -5.95
C PRO A 21 6.49 8.68 -4.50
N TYR A 22 6.56 9.69 -3.64
CA TYR A 22 6.98 9.51 -2.23
C TYR A 22 6.12 8.55 -1.40
N SER A 23 4.85 8.36 -1.79
CA SER A 23 3.93 7.39 -1.16
C SER A 23 4.01 5.98 -1.76
N ALA A 24 4.68 5.82 -2.91
CA ALA A 24 4.82 4.57 -3.65
C ALA A 24 6.29 4.39 -4.07
N GLN A 25 7.17 4.38 -3.07
CA GLN A 25 8.63 4.37 -3.28
C GLN A 25 9.09 3.06 -3.93
N LEU A 26 8.52 1.93 -3.50
CA LEU A 26 8.85 0.58 -3.96
C LEU A 26 7.58 -0.28 -4.15
N ASP A 27 7.79 -1.49 -4.64
CA ASP A 27 6.80 -2.56 -4.79
C ASP A 27 6.23 -3.08 -3.45
N SER A 28 6.94 -2.87 -2.35
CA SER A 28 6.44 -3.22 -1.00
C SER A 28 5.47 -2.21 -0.41
N ALA A 29 5.32 -1.02 -1.03
CA ALA A 29 4.39 0.02 -0.59
C ALA A 29 2.93 -0.49 -0.55
N ALA A 30 2.03 0.23 0.14
CA ALA A 30 0.62 -0.15 0.17
C ALA A 30 -0.05 -0.11 -1.19
N VAL A 31 0.22 0.98 -1.93
CA VAL A 31 0.03 1.03 -3.38
C VAL A 31 1.41 0.79 -3.97
N PRO A 32 1.71 -0.41 -4.48
CA PRO A 32 3.00 -0.71 -5.08
C PRO A 32 3.35 0.28 -6.18
N ALA A 33 4.64 0.63 -6.30
CA ALA A 33 5.13 1.56 -7.32
C ALA A 33 4.65 1.21 -8.74
N GLN A 34 4.64 -0.08 -9.11
CA GLN A 34 4.10 -0.56 -10.39
C GLN A 34 2.64 -0.20 -10.56
N GLN A 35 1.82 -0.43 -9.54
CA GLN A 35 0.39 -0.13 -9.58
C GLN A 35 0.17 1.37 -9.79
N GLN A 36 0.95 2.22 -9.13
CA GLN A 36 0.87 3.67 -9.32
C GLN A 36 1.26 4.08 -10.76
N ILE A 37 2.33 3.50 -11.32
CA ILE A 37 2.73 3.77 -12.71
C ILE A 37 1.62 3.34 -13.68
N GLN A 38 1.00 2.17 -13.47
CA GLN A 38 -0.11 1.71 -14.31
C GLN A 38 -1.35 2.61 -14.18
N GLN A 39 -1.64 3.12 -12.98
CA GLN A 39 -2.71 4.10 -12.77
C GLN A 39 -2.45 5.40 -13.55
N LEU A 40 -1.20 5.90 -13.54
CA LEU A 40 -0.83 7.07 -14.34
C LEU A 40 -0.94 6.80 -15.83
N LYS A 41 -0.50 5.62 -16.31
CA LYS A 41 -0.66 5.24 -17.72
C LYS A 41 -2.13 5.12 -18.14
N ALA A 42 -2.97 4.53 -17.31
CA ALA A 42 -4.41 4.47 -17.55
C ALA A 42 -5.04 5.87 -17.58
N LEU A 43 -4.55 6.79 -16.75
CA LEU A 43 -4.98 8.18 -16.74
C LEU A 43 -4.57 8.92 -18.01
N LEU A 44 -3.34 8.77 -18.49
CA LEU A 44 -2.92 9.35 -19.78
C LEU A 44 -3.76 8.80 -20.94
N LYS A 45 -3.98 7.48 -20.96
CA LYS A 45 -4.84 6.83 -21.96
C LYS A 45 -6.28 7.36 -21.95
N LYS A 46 -6.86 7.61 -20.77
CA LYS A 46 -8.21 8.20 -20.61
C LYS A 46 -8.35 9.52 -21.38
N TYR A 47 -7.27 10.29 -21.51
CA TYR A 47 -7.25 11.59 -22.18
C TYR A 47 -6.51 11.58 -23.53
N GLY A 48 -6.28 10.40 -24.13
CA GLY A 48 -5.61 10.27 -25.43
C GLY A 48 -4.14 10.69 -25.44
N ALA A 49 -3.47 10.64 -24.29
CA ALA A 49 -2.10 11.10 -24.08
C ALA A 49 -1.12 9.95 -23.80
N GLU A 50 -1.46 8.71 -24.18
CA GLU A 50 -0.66 7.51 -23.90
C GLU A 50 0.75 7.52 -24.50
N ASN A 51 1.00 8.35 -25.51
CA ASN A 51 2.30 8.50 -26.15
C ASN A 51 3.23 9.46 -25.38
N LEU A 52 2.73 10.23 -24.42
CA LEU A 52 3.57 11.09 -23.61
C LEU A 52 4.48 10.25 -22.70
N PRO A 53 5.79 10.51 -22.69
CA PRO A 53 6.70 9.83 -21.78
C PRO A 53 6.38 10.21 -20.32
N LEU A 54 6.34 9.18 -19.47
CA LEU A 54 6.26 9.35 -18.02
C LEU A 54 7.66 9.49 -17.42
N TRP A 55 7.87 10.52 -16.61
CA TRP A 55 9.14 10.80 -15.94
C TRP A 55 8.95 10.74 -14.43
N ASN A 56 9.67 9.85 -13.76
CA ASN A 56 9.89 10.00 -12.33
C ASN A 56 11.04 11.00 -12.15
N SER A 57 10.71 12.26 -11.90
CA SER A 57 11.72 13.33 -11.83
C SER A 57 12.28 13.54 -10.43
N GLU A 58 11.66 12.97 -9.39
CA GLU A 58 12.09 13.20 -8.01
C GLU A 58 11.67 12.06 -7.08
N LEU A 59 12.63 11.53 -6.32
CA LEU A 59 12.40 10.63 -5.19
C LEU A 59 13.66 10.52 -4.32
N TYR A 60 13.82 11.42 -3.35
CA TYR A 60 15.04 11.43 -2.52
C TYR A 60 15.10 10.32 -1.47
N TYR A 61 13.98 9.68 -1.17
CA TYR A 61 13.88 8.63 -0.15
C TYR A 61 13.30 7.36 -0.79
N ILE A 62 14.04 6.26 -0.69
CA ILE A 62 13.64 4.98 -1.29
C ILE A 62 13.74 3.88 -0.23
N HIS A 63 12.62 3.64 0.43
CA HIS A 63 12.47 2.74 1.56
C HIS A 63 11.38 1.72 1.28
N SER A 64 11.54 0.52 1.83
CA SER A 64 10.45 -0.43 1.90
C SER A 64 9.32 0.09 2.80
N LEU A 65 8.16 -0.55 2.73
CA LEU A 65 7.08 -0.25 3.68
C LEU A 65 7.52 -0.48 5.15
N LYS A 66 8.31 -1.52 5.39
CA LYS A 66 8.80 -1.85 6.73
C LYS A 66 9.77 -0.79 7.24
N GLU A 67 10.71 -0.35 6.41
CA GLU A 67 11.65 0.73 6.73
C GLU A 67 10.92 2.04 6.95
N SER A 68 9.99 2.40 6.06
CA SER A 68 9.15 3.60 6.18
C SER A 68 8.37 3.61 7.49
N THR A 69 7.79 2.48 7.88
CA THR A 69 7.05 2.35 9.15
C THR A 69 7.94 2.62 10.36
N LYS A 70 9.17 2.11 10.36
CA LYS A 70 10.15 2.39 11.42
C LYS A 70 10.58 3.85 11.42
N ILE A 71 10.82 4.45 10.25
CA ILE A 71 11.19 5.86 10.11
C ILE A 71 10.10 6.78 10.63
N MET A 72 8.82 6.43 10.45
CA MET A 72 7.70 7.22 10.97
C MET A 72 7.64 7.25 12.50
N GLN A 73 8.22 6.25 13.17
CA GLN A 73 8.36 6.20 14.64
C GLN A 73 9.50 7.09 15.16
N VAL A 74 10.38 7.58 14.29
CA VAL A 74 11.45 8.52 14.65
C VAL A 74 10.83 9.91 14.93
N PRO A 75 11.30 10.64 15.98
CA PRO A 75 10.87 12.00 16.23
C PRO A 75 11.01 12.89 15.00
N SER A 76 10.03 13.77 14.77
CA SER A 76 9.95 14.64 13.58
C SER A 76 11.26 15.40 13.31
N SER A 77 11.88 15.95 14.37
CA SER A 77 13.15 16.70 14.31
C SER A 77 14.36 15.88 13.82
N SER A 78 14.26 14.55 13.80
CA SER A 78 15.31 13.63 13.34
C SER A 78 14.90 12.80 12.12
N ARG A 79 13.64 12.92 11.67
CA ARG A 79 13.09 12.06 10.61
C ARG A 79 13.80 12.24 9.28
N HIS A 80 14.15 13.48 8.91
CA HIS A 80 14.89 13.78 7.68
C HIS A 80 16.21 13.00 7.60
N ARG A 81 16.97 12.89 8.71
CA ARG A 81 18.21 12.10 8.76
C ARG A 81 17.96 10.61 8.57
N ALA A 82 16.90 10.09 9.17
CA ALA A 82 16.53 8.69 9.01
C ALA A 82 16.10 8.38 7.56
N GLN A 83 15.39 9.31 6.93
CA GLN A 83 14.96 9.21 5.53
C GLN A 83 16.13 9.29 4.55
N ALA A 84 17.18 10.06 4.87
CA ALA A 84 18.37 10.23 4.01
C ALA A 84 19.19 8.95 3.81
N VAL A 85 19.02 7.92 4.65
CA VAL A 85 19.69 6.63 4.47
C VAL A 85 19.10 5.92 3.25
N LEU A 86 19.90 5.69 2.21
CA LEU A 86 19.44 5.06 0.97
C LEU A 86 20.07 3.67 0.76
N PRO A 87 19.34 2.56 1.00
CA PRO A 87 19.85 1.22 0.72
C PRO A 87 20.09 0.98 -0.77
N ALA A 88 21.24 0.40 -1.12
CA ALA A 88 21.60 0.08 -2.51
C ALA A 88 20.58 -0.83 -3.21
N ALA A 89 20.03 -1.80 -2.48
CA ALA A 89 19.00 -2.69 -3.01
C ALA A 89 17.72 -1.93 -3.37
N ASN A 90 17.34 -0.91 -2.60
CA ASN A 90 16.13 -0.13 -2.85
C ASN A 90 16.29 0.79 -4.06
N ALA A 91 17.43 1.46 -4.20
CA ALA A 91 17.74 2.24 -5.40
C ALA A 91 17.71 1.36 -6.66
N LEU A 92 18.37 0.20 -6.62
CA LEU A 92 18.38 -0.75 -7.74
C LEU A 92 16.97 -1.25 -8.09
N ARG A 93 16.18 -1.65 -7.08
CA ARG A 93 14.78 -2.03 -7.27
C ARG A 93 14.01 -0.91 -7.94
N ARG A 94 14.16 0.33 -7.48
CA ARG A 94 13.44 1.46 -8.04
C ARG A 94 13.74 1.65 -9.53
N TYR A 95 15.01 1.61 -9.93
CA TYR A 95 15.40 1.72 -11.34
C TYR A 95 14.81 0.61 -12.20
N LEU A 96 14.85 -0.64 -11.70
CA LEU A 96 14.25 -1.80 -12.36
C LEU A 96 12.74 -1.66 -12.51
N ILE A 97 12.06 -1.15 -11.47
CA ILE A 97 10.60 -0.95 -11.47
C ILE A 97 10.20 0.10 -12.50
N ASP A 98 10.84 1.28 -12.47
CA ASP A 98 10.52 2.36 -13.38
C ASP A 98 10.77 1.94 -14.84
N GLN A 99 11.96 1.40 -15.13
CA GLN A 99 12.33 0.98 -16.49
C GLN A 99 11.43 -0.14 -17.02
N SER A 100 11.20 -1.19 -16.22
CA SER A 100 10.38 -2.33 -16.65
C SER A 100 8.91 -2.00 -16.83
N ASN A 101 8.41 -0.96 -16.15
CA ASN A 101 7.04 -0.46 -16.33
C ASN A 101 6.97 0.63 -17.40
N GLY A 102 8.04 0.87 -18.15
CA GLY A 102 8.08 1.79 -19.29
C GLY A 102 7.97 3.26 -18.89
N VAL A 103 8.60 3.63 -17.77
CA VAL A 103 8.91 5.03 -17.43
C VAL A 103 10.12 5.43 -18.27
N ALA A 104 10.03 6.55 -18.99
CA ALA A 104 11.07 6.98 -19.93
C ALA A 104 12.28 7.61 -19.25
N HIS A 105 12.07 8.20 -18.07
CA HIS A 105 13.13 8.78 -17.25
C HIS A 105 12.90 8.43 -15.78
N THR A 106 13.93 7.91 -15.11
CA THR A 106 13.92 7.64 -13.67
C THR A 106 14.69 8.72 -12.94
N LEU A 107 14.40 8.86 -11.64
CA LEU A 107 14.98 9.87 -10.76
C LEU A 107 16.51 9.99 -10.88
N ALA A 108 17.01 11.22 -10.83
CA ALA A 108 18.40 11.46 -10.49
C ALA A 108 18.51 11.58 -8.97
N LEU A 109 19.26 10.68 -8.32
CA LEU A 109 19.65 10.90 -6.93
C LEU A 109 20.45 12.21 -6.84
N GLU A 110 20.30 12.94 -5.75
CA GLU A 110 21.03 14.20 -5.55
C GLU A 110 22.55 13.92 -5.43
N ALA A 111 23.38 14.87 -5.87
CA ALA A 111 24.84 14.74 -5.86
C ALA A 111 25.42 14.30 -4.50
N GLY A 112 24.85 14.80 -3.40
CA GLY A 112 25.25 14.43 -2.04
C GLY A 112 24.93 12.96 -1.69
N GLN A 113 23.88 12.38 -2.28
CA GLN A 113 23.47 11.00 -2.00
C GLN A 113 24.48 10.01 -2.57
N PHE A 114 25.10 10.32 -3.71
CA PHE A 114 26.10 9.45 -4.35
C PHE A 114 27.38 9.27 -3.51
N GLN A 115 27.61 10.05 -2.46
CA GLN A 115 28.82 9.99 -1.66
C GLN A 115 28.60 9.25 -0.33
N ASN A 116 29.59 8.45 0.08
CA ASN A 116 29.59 7.75 1.35
C ASN A 116 30.04 8.71 2.48
N PRO A 117 29.26 8.91 3.56
CA PRO A 117 29.62 9.80 4.66
C PRO A 117 30.69 9.22 5.62
N PHE A 118 31.56 8.33 5.12
CA PHE A 118 32.23 7.28 5.88
C PHE A 118 33.16 7.72 7.02
N TYR A 119 33.59 8.99 7.09
CA TYR A 119 34.78 9.27 7.88
C TYR A 119 34.60 9.36 9.39
N GLN A 120 33.43 9.66 9.96
CA GLN A 120 33.32 9.81 11.42
C GLN A 120 31.91 9.51 11.97
N PRO A 121 31.52 8.24 12.19
CA PRO A 121 30.22 7.89 12.75
C PRO A 121 29.95 8.44 14.17
N ARG A 122 30.97 8.98 14.84
CA ARG A 122 30.90 9.57 16.19
C ARG A 122 31.10 11.10 16.23
N LEU A 123 31.38 11.77 15.11
CA LEU A 123 31.46 13.24 15.11
C LEU A 123 30.11 13.87 14.75
N PRO A 124 29.56 14.73 15.63
CA PRO A 124 28.33 15.45 15.36
C PRO A 124 28.63 16.69 14.50
N VAL A 125 29.07 16.48 13.26
CA VAL A 125 29.26 17.58 12.30
C VAL A 125 28.05 17.69 11.35
N PRO A 126 27.67 18.92 10.94
CA PRO A 126 26.62 19.14 9.94
C PRO A 126 26.87 18.37 8.62
N GLU A 127 25.82 18.06 7.89
CA GLU A 127 25.84 17.16 6.72
C GLU A 127 26.83 17.60 5.62
N ASN A 128 26.95 18.92 5.40
CA ASN A 128 27.92 19.54 4.49
C ASN A 128 29.40 19.33 4.90
N TRP A 129 29.68 18.94 6.14
CA TRP A 129 31.04 18.66 6.62
C TRP A 129 31.39 17.17 6.57
N LYS A 130 30.49 16.28 6.18
CA LYS A 130 30.82 14.83 6.03
C LYS A 130 31.53 14.51 4.71
N TYR A 131 31.56 15.46 3.78
CA TYR A 131 32.10 15.32 2.42
C TYR A 131 33.61 15.61 2.36
N HIS A 132 34.43 14.81 3.04
CA HIS A 132 35.89 15.01 3.01
C HIS A 132 36.60 14.21 1.91
N ARG A 133 35.96 13.16 1.35
CA ARG A 133 36.50 12.35 0.25
C ARG A 133 35.38 11.87 -0.67
N PRO A 134 35.56 11.89 -2.01
CA PRO A 134 34.59 11.35 -2.96
C PRO A 134 34.64 9.81 -2.95
N VAL A 135 34.13 9.19 -1.89
CA VAL A 135 33.97 7.73 -1.81
C VAL A 135 32.58 7.39 -2.35
N PRO A 136 32.45 6.59 -3.42
CA PRO A 136 31.15 6.19 -3.95
C PRO A 136 30.30 5.48 -2.88
N ALA A 137 29.04 5.88 -2.77
CA ALA A 137 28.06 5.16 -1.97
C ALA A 137 27.71 3.80 -2.61
N SER A 138 27.25 2.85 -1.81
CA SER A 138 26.95 1.48 -2.29
C SER A 138 25.88 1.45 -3.39
N HIS A 139 24.94 2.40 -3.41
CA HIS A 139 23.94 2.49 -4.48
C HIS A 139 24.53 2.99 -5.81
N MET A 140 25.66 3.70 -5.83
CA MET A 140 26.39 3.97 -7.08
C MET A 140 26.92 2.67 -7.69
N ILE A 141 27.49 1.80 -6.86
CA ILE A 141 28.05 0.52 -7.29
C ILE A 141 26.92 -0.38 -7.85
N ALA A 142 25.77 -0.40 -7.19
CA ALA A 142 24.58 -1.08 -7.70
C ALA A 142 24.05 -0.44 -9.00
N GLY A 143 24.16 0.88 -9.16
CA GLY A 143 23.88 1.58 -10.41
C GLY A 143 24.79 1.17 -11.57
N ASN A 144 26.08 0.94 -11.30
CA ASN A 144 27.01 0.41 -12.31
C ASN A 144 26.61 -1.01 -12.74
N ALA A 145 26.19 -1.85 -11.80
CA ALA A 145 25.66 -3.18 -12.12
C ALA A 145 24.39 -3.08 -12.96
N PHE A 146 23.45 -2.20 -12.60
CA PHE A 146 22.26 -1.91 -13.41
C PHE A 146 22.62 -1.53 -14.85
N PHE A 147 23.55 -0.59 -15.04
CA PHE A 147 24.02 -0.22 -16.38
C PHE A 147 24.63 -1.42 -17.12
N ARG A 148 25.57 -2.15 -16.51
CA ARG A 148 26.20 -3.35 -17.09
C ARG A 148 25.18 -4.37 -17.56
N PHE A 149 24.11 -4.58 -16.80
CA PHE A 149 23.11 -5.61 -17.09
C PHE A 149 21.96 -5.16 -17.98
N THR A 150 21.81 -3.86 -18.27
CA THR A 150 20.64 -3.35 -19.02
C THR A 150 20.98 -2.44 -20.21
N ALA A 151 22.18 -1.84 -20.25
CA ALA A 151 22.56 -0.91 -21.31
C ALA A 151 22.54 -1.58 -22.70
N GLY A 152 21.89 -0.92 -23.66
CA GLY A 152 21.74 -1.43 -25.03
C GLY A 152 20.75 -2.60 -25.18
N LYS A 153 20.11 -3.05 -24.09
CA LYS A 153 19.18 -4.18 -24.11
C LYS A 153 17.73 -3.72 -24.23
N LYS A 154 16.92 -4.50 -24.94
CA LYS A 154 15.48 -4.29 -25.00
C LYS A 154 14.86 -4.75 -23.69
N CYS A 155 14.20 -3.86 -22.96
CA CYS A 155 13.40 -4.27 -21.81
C CYS A 155 12.14 -5.01 -22.30
N LEU A 156 11.96 -6.25 -21.88
CA LEU A 156 10.79 -7.06 -22.21
C LEU A 156 9.63 -6.81 -21.23
N GLY A 157 9.88 -6.11 -20.12
CA GLY A 157 8.89 -5.72 -19.13
C GLY A 157 9.11 -6.37 -17.76
N PRO A 158 8.14 -6.23 -16.84
CA PRO A 158 8.23 -6.80 -15.51
C PRO A 158 8.13 -8.33 -15.57
N TRP A 159 8.79 -9.01 -14.63
CA TRP A 159 8.72 -10.46 -14.49
C TRP A 159 8.48 -10.86 -13.03
N VAL A 160 7.32 -11.45 -12.78
CA VAL A 160 6.89 -11.93 -11.45
C VAL A 160 6.87 -13.46 -11.47
N PRO A 161 7.94 -14.15 -11.07
CA PRO A 161 8.02 -15.61 -11.18
C PRO A 161 7.15 -16.36 -10.15
N LEU A 162 6.80 -15.69 -9.04
CA LEU A 162 5.92 -16.15 -7.96
C LEU A 162 5.27 -14.96 -7.26
N ALA A 163 4.16 -15.19 -6.55
CA ALA A 163 3.58 -14.19 -5.66
C ALA A 163 4.53 -13.89 -4.50
N GLY A 164 4.78 -12.60 -4.26
CA GLY A 164 5.79 -12.13 -3.32
C GLY A 164 7.20 -12.00 -3.92
N CYS A 165 7.38 -12.35 -5.19
CA CYS A 165 8.55 -11.97 -5.97
C CYS A 165 8.24 -10.79 -6.88
N ASN A 166 9.30 -10.17 -7.39
CA ASN A 166 9.23 -9.18 -8.43
C ASN A 166 10.52 -9.21 -9.26
N GLY A 167 10.50 -8.59 -10.42
CA GLY A 167 11.59 -8.73 -11.37
C GLY A 167 11.41 -7.93 -12.64
N ALA A 168 12.47 -7.89 -13.43
CA ALA A 168 12.49 -7.33 -14.78
C ALA A 168 13.31 -8.25 -15.68
N ILE A 169 12.92 -8.35 -16.95
CA ILE A 169 13.62 -9.15 -17.95
C ILE A 169 13.96 -8.31 -19.19
N TYR A 170 15.14 -8.58 -19.73
CA TYR A 170 15.78 -7.86 -20.82
C TYR A 170 16.32 -8.86 -21.84
N GLU A 171 16.39 -8.41 -23.09
CA GLU A 171 16.92 -9.18 -24.21
C GLU A 171 18.04 -8.39 -24.89
N ASN A 172 19.16 -9.06 -25.11
CA ASN A 172 20.28 -8.58 -25.91
C ASN A 172 19.98 -8.74 -27.40
N ALA A 173 20.75 -8.05 -28.25
CA ALA A 173 20.63 -8.15 -29.70
C ALA A 173 20.90 -9.58 -30.24
N ASP A 174 21.69 -10.39 -29.53
CA ASP A 174 21.98 -11.79 -29.86
C ASP A 174 20.90 -12.78 -29.37
N GLY A 175 19.82 -12.29 -28.78
CA GLY A 175 18.73 -13.09 -28.21
C GLY A 175 18.99 -13.62 -26.80
N SER A 176 20.20 -13.42 -26.24
CA SER A 176 20.45 -13.78 -24.84
C SER A 176 19.70 -12.86 -23.88
N GLN A 177 19.33 -13.38 -22.71
CA GLN A 177 18.50 -12.68 -21.75
C GLN A 177 19.26 -12.30 -20.49
N THR A 178 18.79 -11.23 -19.86
CA THR A 178 19.21 -10.82 -18.52
C THR A 178 17.98 -10.51 -17.70
N ALA A 179 17.94 -10.96 -16.45
CA ALA A 179 16.84 -10.65 -15.55
C ALA A 179 17.35 -10.28 -14.17
N ALA A 180 16.63 -9.40 -13.47
CA ALA A 180 16.78 -9.20 -12.03
C ALA A 180 15.52 -9.75 -11.35
N VAL A 181 15.69 -10.51 -10.27
CA VAL A 181 14.57 -11.03 -9.46
C VAL A 181 14.84 -10.82 -7.97
N TRP A 182 13.83 -10.44 -7.20
CA TRP A 182 13.90 -10.26 -5.74
C TRP A 182 12.60 -10.69 -5.06
N ALA A 183 12.67 -10.87 -3.74
CA ALA A 183 11.51 -10.94 -2.86
C ALA A 183 11.01 -9.53 -2.53
N VAL A 184 9.70 -9.28 -2.62
CA VAL A 184 9.11 -7.94 -2.38
C VAL A 184 9.36 -7.49 -0.94
N ASP A 185 9.12 -8.37 0.02
CA ASP A 185 9.24 -8.09 1.45
C ASP A 185 10.58 -8.60 2.01
N GLU A 186 11.20 -7.79 2.87
CA GLU A 186 12.53 -8.06 3.44
C GLU A 186 12.61 -9.37 4.24
N ASP A 187 11.52 -9.75 4.90
CA ASP A 187 11.43 -10.95 5.73
C ASP A 187 10.94 -12.17 4.96
N THR A 188 10.74 -12.04 3.64
CA THR A 188 10.33 -13.16 2.79
C THR A 188 11.53 -13.68 2.01
N HIS A 189 11.62 -15.01 1.95
CA HIS A 189 12.66 -15.72 1.23
C HIS A 189 12.06 -16.66 0.19
N PHE A 190 12.74 -16.75 -0.94
CA PHE A 190 12.48 -17.75 -1.98
C PHE A 190 13.79 -18.43 -2.31
N LEU A 191 13.73 -19.66 -2.81
CA LEU A 191 14.92 -20.35 -3.29
C LEU A 191 15.00 -20.20 -4.81
N PHE A 192 16.20 -20.06 -5.33
CA PHE A 192 16.46 -20.09 -6.76
C PHE A 192 17.45 -21.19 -7.13
N ALA A 193 17.29 -21.73 -8.33
CA ALA A 193 18.24 -22.63 -8.97
C ALA A 193 18.33 -22.29 -10.46
N ALA A 194 19.51 -21.84 -10.89
CA ALA A 194 19.86 -21.57 -12.27
C ALA A 194 20.26 -22.86 -12.97
N GLY A 195 19.68 -23.11 -14.15
CA GLY A 195 20.03 -24.22 -15.02
C GLY A 195 21.41 -24.07 -15.66
N SER A 196 21.85 -25.11 -16.39
CA SER A 196 23.11 -25.06 -17.13
C SER A 196 23.11 -23.89 -18.12
N GLY A 197 24.20 -23.11 -18.14
CA GLY A 197 24.33 -21.93 -18.99
C GLY A 197 23.71 -20.64 -18.43
N VAL A 198 23.09 -20.68 -17.24
CA VAL A 198 22.63 -19.47 -16.54
C VAL A 198 23.59 -19.11 -15.42
N LYS A 199 24.09 -17.87 -15.42
CA LYS A 199 24.93 -17.31 -14.36
C LYS A 199 24.12 -16.41 -13.44
N ALA A 200 24.43 -16.42 -12.14
CA ALA A 200 23.79 -15.59 -11.13
C ALA A 200 24.79 -14.56 -10.58
N TYR A 201 24.32 -13.34 -10.31
CA TYR A 201 25.14 -12.25 -9.74
C TYR A 201 24.39 -11.51 -8.62
N ASP A 202 25.13 -11.00 -7.64
CA ASP A 202 24.59 -10.14 -6.60
C ASP A 202 24.24 -8.72 -7.11
N ILE A 203 23.71 -7.86 -6.23
CA ILE A 203 23.32 -6.47 -6.57
C ILE A 203 24.47 -5.60 -7.10
N PHE A 204 25.73 -6.01 -6.89
CA PHE A 204 26.93 -5.30 -7.33
C PHE A 204 27.55 -5.91 -8.59
N GLY A 205 26.99 -7.03 -9.09
CA GLY A 205 27.46 -7.73 -10.28
C GLY A 205 28.60 -8.71 -10.03
N ASN A 206 28.83 -9.12 -8.78
CA ASN A 206 29.73 -10.23 -8.45
C ASN A 206 29.03 -11.56 -8.72
N GLU A 207 29.73 -12.50 -9.35
CA GLU A 207 29.17 -13.84 -9.61
C GLU A 207 28.92 -14.57 -8.28
N ILE A 208 27.76 -15.19 -8.15
CA ILE A 208 27.35 -15.97 -6.97
C ILE A 208 26.99 -17.40 -7.39
N SER A 209 26.80 -18.27 -6.40
CA SER A 209 26.35 -19.64 -6.62
C SER A 209 25.09 -19.69 -7.51
N ALA A 210 25.05 -20.66 -8.43
CA ALA A 210 23.89 -20.95 -9.28
C ALA A 210 22.64 -21.36 -8.49
N LYS A 211 22.78 -21.68 -7.20
CA LYS A 211 21.68 -21.93 -6.28
C LYS A 211 21.82 -21.03 -5.04
N GLY A 212 20.71 -20.52 -4.55
CA GLY A 212 20.71 -19.69 -3.36
C GLY A 212 19.32 -19.20 -2.96
N THR A 213 19.32 -18.15 -2.16
CA THR A 213 18.11 -17.52 -1.63
C THR A 213 17.88 -16.15 -2.26
N LEU A 214 16.69 -15.92 -2.78
CA LEU A 214 16.19 -14.60 -3.13
C LEU A 214 15.67 -13.90 -1.87
N THR A 215 16.12 -12.67 -1.67
CA THR A 215 15.69 -11.76 -0.61
C THR A 215 15.23 -10.45 -1.26
N ALA A 216 15.00 -9.40 -0.47
CA ALA A 216 14.77 -8.06 -0.99
C ALA A 216 15.98 -7.45 -1.73
N LYS A 217 17.15 -8.10 -1.74
CA LYS A 217 18.28 -7.75 -2.60
C LYS A 217 18.12 -8.44 -3.97
N PRO A 218 18.00 -7.69 -5.08
CA PRO A 218 17.93 -8.30 -6.41
C PRO A 218 19.10 -9.21 -6.73
N VAL A 219 18.81 -10.34 -7.36
CA VAL A 219 19.80 -11.22 -7.97
C VAL A 219 19.65 -11.10 -9.48
N TRP A 220 20.77 -10.86 -10.14
CA TRP A 220 20.85 -10.84 -11.60
C TRP A 220 21.07 -12.24 -12.14
N PHE A 221 20.42 -12.56 -13.25
CA PHE A 221 20.57 -13.81 -13.98
C PHE A 221 20.88 -13.50 -15.44
N VAL A 222 21.88 -14.15 -16.01
CA VAL A 222 22.27 -14.00 -17.41
C VAL A 222 22.32 -15.38 -18.07
N GLY A 223 21.66 -15.52 -19.21
CA GLY A 223 21.59 -16.78 -19.97
C GLY A 223 20.48 -16.73 -21.02
N ASN A 224 20.12 -17.89 -21.58
CA ASN A 224 19.05 -17.99 -22.57
C ASN A 224 17.77 -18.52 -21.93
N ASP A 225 16.60 -18.16 -22.47
CA ASP A 225 15.28 -18.63 -22.03
C ASP A 225 15.10 -18.63 -20.50
N LEU A 226 15.39 -17.50 -19.84
CA LEU A 226 15.47 -17.42 -18.37
C LEU A 226 14.18 -17.88 -17.68
N LYS A 227 13.02 -17.64 -18.28
CA LYS A 227 11.73 -18.11 -17.73
C LYS A 227 11.62 -19.64 -17.64
N LYS A 228 12.34 -20.36 -18.51
CA LYS A 228 12.42 -21.83 -18.53
C LYS A 228 13.60 -22.34 -17.71
N ASN A 229 14.74 -21.66 -17.78
CA ASN A 229 16.01 -22.12 -17.22
C ASN A 229 16.31 -21.59 -15.80
N LEU A 230 15.50 -20.68 -15.25
CA LEU A 230 15.56 -20.26 -13.85
C LEU A 230 14.38 -20.85 -13.08
N SER A 231 14.69 -21.71 -12.12
CA SER A 231 13.71 -22.17 -11.13
C SER A 231 13.68 -21.21 -9.95
N VAL A 232 12.49 -20.70 -9.63
CA VAL A 232 12.22 -19.94 -8.40
C VAL A 232 11.09 -20.66 -7.67
N MET A 233 11.32 -21.00 -6.40
CA MET A 233 10.39 -21.76 -5.58
C MET A 233 10.20 -21.10 -4.21
N PRO A 234 9.00 -21.18 -3.62
CA PRO A 234 8.79 -20.67 -2.27
C PRO A 234 9.59 -21.50 -1.27
N ASP A 235 10.30 -20.80 -0.37
CA ASP A 235 10.88 -21.44 0.83
C ASP A 235 9.72 -21.91 1.74
N GLU A 236 8.72 -21.04 1.88
CA GLU A 236 7.46 -21.30 2.55
C GLU A 236 6.27 -21.25 1.58
N ILE A 237 5.54 -22.36 1.43
CA ILE A 237 4.39 -22.46 0.51
C ILE A 237 3.28 -21.47 0.90
N PHE A 238 2.94 -21.41 2.18
CA PHE A 238 1.91 -20.53 2.69
C PHE A 238 2.49 -19.38 3.50
N ALA A 239 1.87 -18.20 3.39
CA ALA A 239 2.12 -17.06 4.26
C ALA A 239 0.88 -16.74 5.07
N VAL A 240 1.00 -16.63 6.40
CA VAL A 240 -0.03 -15.96 7.21
C VAL A 240 0.28 -14.47 7.18
N ARG A 241 -0.52 -13.72 6.40
CA ARG A 241 -0.35 -12.28 6.20
C ARG A 241 -0.75 -11.49 7.44
N GLY A 242 -1.72 -12.00 8.20
CA GLY A 242 -2.05 -11.45 9.50
C GLY A 242 -3.28 -12.10 10.11
N ILE A 243 -3.61 -11.68 11.32
CA ILE A 243 -4.77 -12.14 12.08
C ILE A 243 -5.50 -10.91 12.60
N ARG A 244 -6.81 -10.81 12.37
CA ARG A 244 -7.65 -9.70 12.85
C ARG A 244 -8.78 -10.20 13.72
N ALA A 245 -8.93 -9.62 14.90
CA ALA A 245 -10.08 -9.86 15.76
C ALA A 245 -11.30 -9.08 15.25
N ILE A 246 -12.46 -9.74 15.25
CA ILE A 246 -13.75 -9.16 14.87
C ILE A 246 -14.69 -9.39 16.04
N GLY A 247 -15.13 -8.31 16.67
CA GLY A 247 -16.04 -8.34 17.82
C GLY A 247 -17.50 -8.57 17.42
N GLY A 248 -18.39 -8.58 18.40
CA GLY A 248 -19.81 -8.81 18.21
C GLY A 248 -20.35 -9.82 19.22
N ALA A 249 -21.58 -10.27 19.02
CA ALA A 249 -22.19 -11.33 19.85
C ALA A 249 -21.45 -12.66 19.69
N GLU A 250 -20.92 -12.93 18.49
CA GLU A 250 -20.11 -14.09 18.17
C GLU A 250 -18.71 -13.63 17.76
N PRO A 251 -17.74 -13.59 18.68
CA PRO A 251 -16.41 -13.12 18.35
C PRO A 251 -15.70 -14.11 17.42
N VAL A 252 -15.04 -13.58 16.40
CA VAL A 252 -14.29 -14.37 15.42
C VAL A 252 -12.90 -13.78 15.18
N ILE A 253 -11.95 -14.63 14.78
CA ILE A 253 -10.68 -14.19 14.21
C ILE A 253 -10.65 -14.45 12.71
N ALA A 254 -10.24 -13.45 11.94
CA ALA A 254 -9.93 -13.58 10.52
C ALA A 254 -8.44 -13.88 10.34
N VAL A 255 -8.13 -14.96 9.61
CA VAL A 255 -6.76 -15.39 9.29
C VAL A 255 -6.57 -15.31 7.78
N ASP A 256 -5.78 -14.35 7.29
CA ASP A 256 -5.49 -14.17 5.86
C ASP A 256 -4.26 -15.00 5.46
N VAL A 257 -4.46 -15.94 4.53
CA VAL A 257 -3.45 -16.90 4.09
C VAL A 257 -3.19 -16.76 2.60
N LEU A 258 -1.94 -16.52 2.23
CA LEU A 258 -1.46 -16.46 0.83
C LEU A 258 -0.84 -17.80 0.41
N ASN A 259 -1.18 -18.28 -0.78
CA ASN A 259 -0.47 -19.35 -1.46
C ASN A 259 0.62 -18.78 -2.36
N ARG A 260 1.89 -19.02 -2.02
CA ARG A 260 3.07 -18.54 -2.78
C ARG A 260 3.51 -19.49 -3.89
N SER A 261 2.89 -20.66 -4.04
CA SER A 261 3.27 -21.62 -5.07
C SER A 261 2.69 -21.27 -6.45
N ARG A 262 3.14 -21.99 -7.49
CA ARG A 262 2.68 -21.85 -8.88
C ARG A 262 1.38 -22.60 -9.17
N GLU A 263 0.87 -23.35 -8.20
CA GLU A 263 -0.27 -24.23 -8.37
C GLU A 263 -1.32 -23.91 -7.32
N ALA A 264 -2.58 -24.24 -7.60
CA ALA A 264 -3.60 -24.20 -6.58
C ALA A 264 -3.24 -25.16 -5.44
N GLN A 265 -3.46 -24.74 -4.20
CA GLN A 265 -3.18 -25.55 -3.02
C GLN A 265 -4.46 -25.75 -2.21
N THR A 266 -4.78 -27.00 -1.88
CA THR A 266 -5.74 -27.30 -0.82
C THR A 266 -5.04 -27.14 0.51
N VAL A 267 -5.40 -26.12 1.28
CA VAL A 267 -4.81 -25.85 2.59
C VAL A 267 -5.80 -26.16 3.70
N GLN A 268 -5.33 -26.81 4.76
CA GLN A 268 -5.99 -26.93 6.04
C GLN A 268 -5.37 -25.91 6.99
N VAL A 269 -6.20 -25.10 7.65
CA VAL A 269 -5.76 -24.03 8.57
C VAL A 269 -6.34 -24.30 9.95
N LYS A 270 -5.47 -24.26 10.96
CA LYS A 270 -5.82 -24.51 12.36
C LYS A 270 -5.10 -23.55 13.30
N PRO A 271 -5.76 -22.49 13.78
CA PRO A 271 -5.25 -21.69 14.89
C PRO A 271 -5.20 -22.52 16.18
N ARG A 272 -4.09 -22.45 16.93
CA ARG A 272 -3.92 -23.21 18.17
C ARG A 272 -4.87 -22.70 19.25
N GLY A 273 -5.60 -23.62 19.88
CA GLY A 273 -6.57 -23.30 20.93
C GLY A 273 -7.94 -22.84 20.41
N VAL A 274 -8.18 -22.92 19.10
CA VAL A 274 -9.53 -22.86 18.50
C VAL A 274 -10.03 -24.29 18.30
N ALA A 275 -11.33 -24.56 18.40
CA ALA A 275 -11.91 -25.91 18.36
C ALA A 275 -11.83 -26.58 16.97
N ASP A 276 -12.13 -25.82 15.90
CA ASP A 276 -12.22 -26.37 14.54
C ASP A 276 -11.01 -26.03 13.66
N LYS A 277 -10.83 -26.81 12.59
CA LYS A 277 -9.94 -26.48 11.46
C LYS A 277 -10.82 -26.19 10.25
N GLN A 278 -10.35 -25.31 9.38
CA GLN A 278 -11.02 -25.03 8.11
C GLN A 278 -10.14 -25.45 6.93
N SER A 279 -10.72 -25.59 5.75
CA SER A 279 -9.99 -25.93 4.54
C SER A 279 -10.54 -25.18 3.34
N ALA A 280 -9.65 -24.76 2.45
CA ALA A 280 -10.02 -24.12 1.19
C ALA A 280 -8.98 -24.44 0.11
N VAL A 281 -9.41 -24.37 -1.14
CA VAL A 281 -8.50 -24.35 -2.29
C VAL A 281 -8.11 -22.90 -2.54
N ILE A 282 -6.82 -22.58 -2.41
CA ILE A 282 -6.27 -21.26 -2.67
C ILE A 282 -5.55 -21.31 -4.02
N PRO A 283 -5.99 -20.55 -5.05
CA PRO A 283 -5.30 -20.47 -6.33
C PRO A 283 -3.84 -20.05 -6.21
N ALA A 284 -3.03 -20.34 -7.22
CA ALA A 284 -1.64 -19.91 -7.29
C ALA A 284 -1.53 -18.38 -7.13
N GLY A 285 -0.73 -17.93 -6.16
CA GLY A 285 -0.52 -16.51 -5.88
C GLY A 285 -1.70 -15.76 -5.28
N ALA A 286 -2.82 -16.43 -4.99
CA ALA A 286 -3.99 -15.83 -4.37
C ALA A 286 -3.97 -15.98 -2.84
N SER A 287 -4.80 -15.20 -2.15
CA SER A 287 -5.06 -15.38 -0.73
C SER A 287 -6.50 -15.75 -0.43
N HIS A 288 -6.72 -16.32 0.75
CA HIS A 288 -8.03 -16.64 1.28
C HIS A 288 -8.06 -16.32 2.77
N THR A 289 -9.18 -15.78 3.23
CA THR A 289 -9.39 -15.44 4.63
C THR A 289 -10.30 -16.47 5.28
N PHE A 290 -9.80 -17.09 6.34
CA PHE A 290 -10.55 -18.03 7.17
C PHE A 290 -11.11 -17.33 8.40
N LEU A 291 -12.37 -17.59 8.74
CA LEU A 291 -13.05 -16.99 9.90
C LEU A 291 -13.28 -18.04 10.97
N PHE A 292 -12.62 -17.91 12.11
CA PHE A 292 -12.71 -18.88 13.20
C PHE A 292 -13.44 -18.28 14.40
N PRO A 293 -14.55 -18.90 14.86
CA PRO A 293 -15.16 -18.54 16.13
C PRO A 293 -14.20 -18.73 17.30
N VAL A 294 -14.22 -17.77 18.23
CA VAL A 294 -13.42 -17.81 19.46
C VAL A 294 -14.29 -17.41 20.64
N THR A 295 -13.95 -17.86 21.84
CA THR A 295 -14.60 -17.41 23.08
C THR A 295 -13.92 -16.20 23.69
N GLU A 296 -12.63 -16.03 23.41
CA GLU A 296 -11.79 -14.92 23.87
C GLU A 296 -10.70 -14.61 22.84
N PHE A 297 -10.25 -13.35 22.81
CA PHE A 297 -9.15 -12.92 21.96
C PHE A 297 -7.81 -13.06 22.68
N LYS A 298 -6.84 -13.65 21.98
CA LYS A 298 -5.43 -13.69 22.41
C LYS A 298 -4.64 -12.57 21.74
N LYS A 299 -3.52 -12.17 22.34
CA LYS A 299 -2.59 -11.20 21.75
C LYS A 299 -1.94 -11.72 20.47
N GLU A 300 -1.77 -13.03 20.37
CA GLU A 300 -1.21 -13.72 19.20
C GLU A 300 -1.82 -15.12 19.07
N TYR A 301 -1.80 -15.67 17.86
CA TYR A 301 -2.08 -17.08 17.62
C TYR A 301 -0.96 -17.72 16.82
N THR A 302 -0.60 -18.95 17.19
CA THR A 302 0.12 -19.86 16.32
C THR A 302 -0.88 -20.54 15.38
N VAL A 303 -0.71 -20.37 14.09
CA VAL A 303 -1.53 -20.99 13.04
C VAL A 303 -0.75 -22.14 12.43
N ILE A 304 -1.37 -23.32 12.40
CA ILE A 304 -0.84 -24.51 11.71
C ILE A 304 -1.48 -24.57 10.32
N LEU A 305 -0.65 -24.67 9.29
CA LEU A 305 -1.07 -24.80 7.90
C LEU A 305 -0.56 -26.12 7.34
N SER A 306 -1.40 -26.86 6.62
CA SER A 306 -1.00 -28.11 5.98
C SER A 306 -1.70 -28.31 4.64
N ASN A 307 -0.97 -28.82 3.66
CA ASN A 307 -1.55 -29.31 2.39
C ASN A 307 -1.50 -30.85 2.29
N GLY A 308 -1.34 -31.54 3.43
CA GLY A 308 -1.16 -32.98 3.50
C GLY A 308 0.26 -33.47 3.19
N LYS A 309 1.08 -32.69 2.47
CA LYS A 309 2.48 -33.01 2.16
C LYS A 309 3.48 -32.27 3.04
N LYS A 310 3.22 -30.99 3.28
CA LYS A 310 4.01 -30.14 4.16
C LYS A 310 3.12 -29.54 5.24
N MET A 311 3.70 -29.37 6.43
CA MET A 311 3.10 -28.65 7.54
C MET A 311 3.98 -27.44 7.88
N GLN A 312 3.35 -26.29 8.10
CA GLN A 312 3.99 -25.05 8.52
C GLN A 312 3.33 -24.53 9.79
N ARG A 313 4.09 -23.81 10.62
CA ARG A 313 3.60 -23.21 11.86
C ARG A 313 4.06 -21.77 11.88
N VAL A 314 3.12 -20.84 12.00
CA VAL A 314 3.41 -19.41 11.97
C VAL A 314 2.71 -18.74 13.14
N THR A 315 3.45 -18.03 13.99
CA THR A 315 2.87 -17.17 15.03
C THR A 315 2.75 -15.75 14.50
N ARG A 316 1.58 -15.13 14.72
CA ARG A 316 1.32 -13.74 14.36
C ARG A 316 0.57 -13.02 15.48
N PRO A 317 0.90 -11.72 15.72
CA PRO A 317 0.10 -10.89 16.58
C PRO A 317 -1.30 -10.70 15.98
N VAL A 318 -2.27 -10.44 16.86
CA VAL A 318 -3.65 -10.16 16.48
C VAL A 318 -3.84 -8.65 16.39
N ILE A 319 -4.33 -8.20 15.23
CA ILE A 319 -4.87 -6.85 15.08
C ILE A 319 -6.09 -6.76 16.01
N PRO A 320 -6.06 -5.85 17.01
CA PRO A 320 -7.03 -5.84 18.08
C PRO A 320 -8.44 -5.52 17.59
N VAL A 321 -9.42 -5.94 18.38
CA VAL A 321 -10.83 -5.64 18.13
C VAL A 321 -11.07 -4.12 18.15
N ARG A 322 -11.89 -3.67 17.21
CA ARG A 322 -12.39 -2.30 17.10
C ARG A 322 -13.90 -2.29 17.32
N LYS A 323 -14.54 -1.12 17.38
CA LYS A 323 -16.01 -1.08 17.54
C LYS A 323 -16.68 -1.84 16.40
N SER A 324 -17.82 -2.43 16.67
CA SER A 324 -18.57 -3.22 15.70
C SER A 324 -20.04 -2.82 15.75
N VAL A 325 -20.68 -2.75 14.59
CA VAL A 325 -22.09 -2.37 14.48
C VAL A 325 -22.77 -3.17 13.37
N LYS A 326 -24.04 -3.52 13.60
CA LYS A 326 -24.87 -4.13 12.57
C LYS A 326 -25.44 -3.07 11.64
N SER A 327 -25.60 -3.42 10.37
CA SER A 327 -26.28 -2.59 9.37
C SER A 327 -27.63 -2.09 9.88
N GLY A 328 -27.86 -0.78 9.78
CA GLY A 328 -29.09 -0.11 10.21
C GLY A 328 -29.17 0.22 11.70
N ALA A 329 -28.23 -0.22 12.53
CA ALA A 329 -28.21 0.14 13.94
C ALA A 329 -27.70 1.58 14.15
N GLU A 330 -28.37 2.30 15.04
CA GLU A 330 -28.00 3.68 15.40
C GLU A 330 -26.89 3.69 16.45
N GLN A 331 -25.98 4.65 16.34
CA GLN A 331 -24.83 4.82 17.22
C GLN A 331 -24.78 6.26 17.71
N VAL A 332 -24.53 6.44 19.00
CA VAL A 332 -24.38 7.77 19.63
C VAL A 332 -22.90 8.09 19.80
N MET A 333 -22.54 9.34 19.52
CA MET A 333 -21.21 9.94 19.67
C MET A 333 -21.32 11.22 20.50
N SER A 334 -20.18 11.77 20.95
CA SER A 334 -20.17 13.00 21.76
C SER A 334 -20.82 14.19 21.05
N TYR A 335 -20.63 14.30 19.74
CA TYR A 335 -21.16 15.41 18.91
C TYR A 335 -22.32 14.96 18.00
N GLY A 336 -23.10 13.95 18.40
CA GLY A 336 -24.32 13.58 17.69
C GLY A 336 -24.53 12.08 17.53
N SER A 337 -25.07 11.64 16.41
CA SER A 337 -25.37 10.23 16.17
C SER A 337 -25.22 9.88 14.69
N PHE A 338 -25.12 8.59 14.41
CA PHE A 338 -25.14 8.11 13.03
C PHE A 338 -25.81 6.75 12.90
N ARG A 339 -26.19 6.44 11.66
CA ARG A 339 -26.64 5.13 11.22
C ARG A 339 -25.98 4.81 9.89
N VAL A 340 -25.43 3.60 9.78
CA VAL A 340 -24.88 3.08 8.53
C VAL A 340 -25.70 1.89 8.07
N THR A 341 -26.24 1.95 6.85
CA THR A 341 -27.11 0.93 6.30
C THR A 341 -26.56 0.41 4.98
N ALA A 342 -26.31 -0.89 4.90
CA ALA A 342 -25.99 -1.57 3.65
C ALA A 342 -27.29 -1.83 2.86
N LEU A 343 -27.59 -0.95 1.91
CA LEU A 343 -28.72 -1.08 0.99
C LEU A 343 -28.31 -1.89 -0.25
N ALA A 344 -29.28 -2.33 -1.06
CA ALA A 344 -28.98 -3.10 -2.27
C ALA A 344 -28.11 -2.31 -3.28
N GLU A 345 -28.36 -1.01 -3.41
CA GLU A 345 -27.68 -0.12 -4.35
C GLU A 345 -26.35 0.45 -3.83
N GLY A 346 -26.15 0.50 -2.51
CA GLY A 346 -24.96 1.12 -1.93
C GLY A 346 -24.96 1.17 -0.40
N LEU A 347 -23.93 1.81 0.12
CA LEU A 347 -23.73 2.06 1.54
C LEU A 347 -24.26 3.45 1.91
N GLU A 348 -25.32 3.49 2.72
CA GLU A 348 -25.95 4.72 3.20
C GLU A 348 -25.40 5.12 4.57
N PHE A 349 -25.04 6.38 4.73
CA PHE A 349 -24.73 7.03 6.00
C PHE A 349 -25.76 8.12 6.26
N LYS A 350 -26.38 8.08 7.44
CA LYS A 350 -27.16 9.18 8.00
C LYS A 350 -26.51 9.63 9.29
N ILE A 351 -26.05 10.87 9.34
CA ILE A 351 -25.27 11.40 10.44
C ILE A 351 -25.91 12.72 10.89
N SER A 352 -26.11 12.86 12.20
CA SER A 352 -26.51 14.11 12.83
C SER A 352 -25.32 14.63 13.63
N VAL A 353 -24.94 15.88 13.40
CA VAL A 353 -23.85 16.56 14.09
C VAL A 353 -24.41 17.70 14.91
N LYS A 354 -23.99 17.76 16.17
CA LYS A 354 -24.22 18.86 17.10
C LYS A 354 -22.96 19.69 17.21
N ASP A 355 -23.12 20.98 17.00
CA ASP A 355 -22.02 21.94 16.89
C ASP A 355 -22.53 23.29 17.40
N ASP A 356 -21.76 23.94 18.26
CA ASP A 356 -22.12 25.23 18.84
C ASP A 356 -21.72 26.41 17.95
N LYS A 357 -20.73 26.24 17.07
CA LYS A 357 -20.24 27.33 16.22
C LYS A 357 -19.59 26.82 14.94
N ARG A 358 -20.15 27.27 13.80
CA ARG A 358 -19.58 27.01 12.47
C ARG A 358 -18.24 27.73 12.26
N GLY A 359 -17.16 26.98 12.08
CA GLY A 359 -15.87 27.40 11.55
C GLY A 359 -15.78 27.38 10.02
N ASP A 360 -14.71 28.00 9.53
CA ASP A 360 -14.32 28.07 8.12
C ASP A 360 -13.06 27.25 7.85
N TYR A 361 -12.72 27.00 6.58
CA TYR A 361 -11.58 26.18 6.21
C TYR A 361 -11.02 26.46 4.81
N ASP A 362 -9.76 26.08 4.56
CA ASP A 362 -9.22 26.01 3.20
C ASP A 362 -9.75 24.74 2.51
N VAL A 363 -10.40 24.88 1.35
CA VAL A 363 -10.87 23.77 0.51
C VAL A 363 -9.82 22.69 0.19
N LYS A 364 -8.52 22.99 0.30
CA LYS A 364 -7.42 22.03 0.15
C LYS A 364 -7.16 21.20 1.41
N ALA A 365 -7.69 21.62 2.55
CA ALA A 365 -7.61 20.96 3.84
C ALA A 365 -9.02 20.85 4.47
N PRO A 366 -9.96 20.13 3.82
CA PRO A 366 -11.35 20.01 4.30
C PRO A 366 -11.49 19.40 5.71
N TRP A 367 -10.47 18.69 6.18
CA TRP A 367 -10.39 18.15 7.54
C TRP A 367 -10.06 19.18 8.61
N ASN A 368 -9.78 20.45 8.26
CA ASN A 368 -9.52 21.53 9.22
C ASN A 368 -10.77 22.31 9.61
N GLY A 369 -11.86 22.24 8.84
CA GLY A 369 -13.14 22.87 9.19
C GLY A 369 -14.11 21.88 9.81
N ASP A 370 -15.30 22.38 10.13
CA ASP A 370 -16.39 21.50 10.55
C ASP A 370 -16.79 20.56 9.43
N GLY A 371 -17.13 19.34 9.83
CA GLY A 371 -17.63 18.36 8.89
C GLY A 371 -17.48 16.94 9.37
N VAL A 372 -17.93 16.04 8.52
CA VAL A 372 -17.82 14.61 8.73
C VAL A 372 -16.76 14.05 7.80
N GLU A 373 -15.83 13.32 8.36
CA GLU A 373 -14.88 12.49 7.62
C GLU A 373 -15.25 11.02 7.74
N LEU A 374 -15.50 10.38 6.59
CA LEU A 374 -15.71 8.94 6.50
C LEU A 374 -14.44 8.24 6.07
N PHE A 375 -14.15 7.14 6.74
CA PHE A 375 -13.08 6.21 6.41
C PHE A 375 -13.70 4.87 6.08
N ILE A 376 -13.42 4.30 4.91
CA ILE A 376 -14.08 3.06 4.46
C ILE A 376 -13.03 2.11 3.91
N ASP A 377 -13.04 0.87 4.37
CA ASP A 377 -12.19 -0.21 3.87
C ASP A 377 -13.07 -1.36 3.38
N SER A 378 -13.12 -1.53 2.06
CA SER A 378 -14.00 -2.53 1.43
C SER A 378 -13.43 -3.96 1.43
N ARG A 379 -12.22 -4.16 1.97
CA ARG A 379 -11.57 -5.48 2.07
C ARG A 379 -10.89 -5.70 3.43
N PRO A 380 -11.59 -5.50 4.56
CA PRO A 380 -10.99 -5.34 5.89
C PRO A 380 -10.26 -6.57 6.43
N PHE A 381 -10.50 -7.74 5.83
CA PHE A 381 -9.98 -9.02 6.29
C PHE A 381 -8.91 -9.61 5.34
N THR A 382 -8.43 -8.82 4.38
CA THR A 382 -7.39 -9.22 3.42
C THR A 382 -6.23 -8.23 3.42
N GLY A 383 -5.03 -8.71 3.08
CA GLY A 383 -3.81 -7.91 3.12
C GLY A 383 -3.47 -7.48 4.54
N LEU A 384 -3.62 -8.39 5.51
CA LEU A 384 -3.48 -8.09 6.94
C LEU A 384 -2.03 -7.80 7.39
N ASP A 385 -1.07 -7.93 6.47
CA ASP A 385 0.32 -7.51 6.60
C ASP A 385 0.53 -6.01 6.31
N LYS A 386 -0.49 -5.33 5.76
CA LYS A 386 -0.44 -3.91 5.37
C LYS A 386 -1.53 -3.12 6.08
N GLY A 387 -1.18 -2.52 7.22
CA GLY A 387 -2.08 -1.68 8.02
C GLY A 387 -2.30 -0.27 7.50
N ILE A 388 -1.53 0.16 6.50
CA ILE A 388 -1.69 1.46 5.85
C ILE A 388 -2.67 1.38 4.66
N TYR A 389 -3.11 2.55 4.18
CA TYR A 389 -4.11 2.66 3.12
C TYR A 389 -3.67 2.04 1.81
N ASN A 390 -4.51 1.18 1.26
CA ASN A 390 -4.38 0.63 -0.08
C ASN A 390 -5.53 1.13 -0.97
N ASP A 391 -5.64 0.58 -2.17
CA ASP A 391 -6.62 1.01 -3.17
C ASP A 391 -8.07 0.61 -2.86
N HIS A 392 -8.31 -0.13 -1.77
CA HIS A 392 -9.63 -0.48 -1.22
C HIS A 392 -10.01 0.36 0.01
N VAL A 393 -9.17 1.33 0.37
CA VAL A 393 -9.45 2.29 1.44
C VAL A 393 -9.83 3.63 0.83
N PHE A 394 -10.95 4.18 1.26
CA PHE A 394 -11.56 5.38 0.71
C PHE A 394 -11.79 6.41 1.82
N ARG A 395 -11.69 7.69 1.45
CA ARG A 395 -12.05 8.82 2.32
C ARG A 395 -13.13 9.65 1.65
N VAL A 396 -14.07 10.13 2.46
CA VAL A 396 -15.09 11.10 2.07
C VAL A 396 -15.10 12.21 3.10
N PHE A 397 -15.09 13.46 2.67
CA PHE A 397 -15.29 14.62 3.53
C PHE A 397 -16.60 15.27 3.12
N ALA A 398 -17.51 15.44 4.07
CA ALA A 398 -18.74 16.17 3.91
C ALA A 398 -18.69 17.40 4.82
N ASN A 399 -18.53 18.56 4.21
CA ASN A 399 -18.40 19.83 4.90
C ASN A 399 -19.69 20.65 4.66
N PRO A 400 -20.35 21.15 5.73
CA PRO A 400 -21.45 22.09 5.59
C PRO A 400 -20.97 23.43 5.00
N ALA A 401 -21.90 24.27 4.61
CA ALA A 401 -21.61 25.62 4.15
C ALA A 401 -20.99 26.44 5.29
N THR A 402 -20.02 27.26 4.90
CA THR A 402 -19.32 28.20 5.76
C THR A 402 -19.53 29.62 5.21
N LYS A 403 -18.86 30.61 5.81
CA LYS A 403 -18.87 31.98 5.28
C LYS A 403 -18.18 32.06 3.91
N SER A 404 -17.14 31.25 3.68
CA SER A 404 -16.34 31.28 2.45
C SER A 404 -16.77 30.24 1.41
N HIS A 405 -17.45 29.17 1.81
CA HIS A 405 -17.69 28.01 0.95
C HIS A 405 -19.13 27.50 1.04
N LYS A 406 -19.65 27.01 -0.08
CA LYS A 406 -20.92 26.25 -0.08
C LYS A 406 -20.67 24.86 0.49
N ALA A 407 -21.72 24.22 0.99
CA ALA A 407 -21.70 22.82 1.37
C ALA A 407 -21.11 21.96 0.25
N SER A 408 -20.22 21.04 0.60
CA SER A 408 -19.45 20.29 -0.38
C SER A 408 -19.14 18.87 0.08
N LEU A 409 -18.92 17.99 -0.90
CA LEU A 409 -18.42 16.64 -0.70
C LEU A 409 -17.15 16.45 -1.52
N SER A 410 -16.07 16.06 -0.86
CA SER A 410 -14.79 15.73 -1.50
C SER A 410 -14.36 14.32 -1.11
N THR A 411 -13.51 13.70 -1.93
CA THR A 411 -13.15 12.28 -1.79
C THR A 411 -11.65 12.04 -2.00
N SER A 412 -11.16 10.89 -1.55
CA SER A 412 -9.84 10.40 -1.95
C SER A 412 -9.78 10.10 -3.45
N ALA A 413 -8.58 10.19 -4.04
CA ALA A 413 -8.38 10.07 -5.50
C ALA A 413 -8.86 8.74 -6.12
N ASN A 414 -9.04 7.70 -5.32
CA ASN A 414 -9.55 6.39 -5.73
C ASN A 414 -11.08 6.25 -5.60
N LEU A 415 -11.81 7.34 -5.30
CA LEU A 415 -13.26 7.37 -5.19
C LEU A 415 -13.82 8.56 -5.99
N ASP A 416 -14.64 8.28 -6.99
CA ASP A 416 -15.30 9.30 -7.81
C ASP A 416 -16.45 9.95 -7.02
N SER A 417 -16.28 11.23 -6.66
CA SER A 417 -17.28 12.00 -5.92
C SER A 417 -18.57 12.22 -6.70
N SER A 418 -18.52 12.23 -8.04
CA SER A 418 -19.70 12.47 -8.88
C SER A 418 -20.69 11.30 -8.87
N ALA A 419 -20.22 10.10 -8.50
CA ALA A 419 -21.05 8.92 -8.35
C ALA A 419 -21.77 8.83 -6.99
N ILE A 420 -21.46 9.72 -6.05
CA ILE A 420 -21.99 9.71 -4.68
C ILE A 420 -23.22 10.60 -4.62
N ARG A 421 -24.34 10.05 -4.13
CA ARG A 421 -25.53 10.85 -3.81
C ARG A 421 -25.38 11.39 -2.40
N TRP A 422 -25.53 12.69 -2.20
CA TRP A 422 -25.38 13.28 -0.88
C TRP A 422 -26.27 14.52 -0.68
N ASN A 423 -26.54 14.85 0.58
CA ASN A 423 -27.24 16.05 0.98
C ASN A 423 -26.78 16.46 2.39
N ILE A 424 -26.58 17.76 2.60
CA ILE A 424 -26.32 18.34 3.93
C ILE A 424 -27.48 19.29 4.25
N ARG A 425 -28.14 19.07 5.39
CA ARG A 425 -29.18 19.98 5.91
C ARG A 425 -28.62 20.73 7.10
N GLU A 426 -28.65 22.05 7.03
CA GLU A 426 -28.12 22.92 8.07
C GLU A 426 -29.25 23.43 8.96
N ASN A 427 -28.99 23.49 10.26
CA ASN A 427 -29.90 24.08 11.25
C ASN A 427 -29.09 24.94 12.23
N GLY A 428 -28.60 26.08 11.74
CA GLY A 428 -27.61 26.88 12.46
C GLY A 428 -26.23 26.23 12.36
N ALA A 429 -25.57 26.02 13.51
CA ALA A 429 -24.29 25.31 13.58
C ALA A 429 -24.49 23.78 13.52
N ASP A 430 -25.61 23.25 14.01
CA ASP A 430 -25.99 21.85 13.82
C ASP A 430 -26.22 21.52 12.34
N PHE A 431 -25.97 20.27 11.96
CA PHE A 431 -26.24 19.80 10.60
C PHE A 431 -26.48 18.29 10.52
N GLU A 432 -27.20 17.88 9.47
CA GLU A 432 -27.44 16.49 9.12
C GLU A 432 -26.80 16.17 7.77
N VAL A 433 -26.08 15.05 7.71
CA VAL A 433 -25.42 14.55 6.51
C VAL A 433 -26.08 13.25 6.08
N SER A 434 -26.53 13.19 4.83
CA SER A 434 -26.96 11.96 4.16
C SER A 434 -26.03 11.67 3.00
N ILE A 435 -25.40 10.50 2.97
CA ILE A 435 -24.47 10.07 1.91
C ILE A 435 -24.84 8.65 1.49
N LEU A 436 -24.90 8.40 0.18
CA LEU A 436 -25.08 7.08 -0.39
C LEU A 436 -24.01 6.81 -1.43
N ILE A 437 -23.13 5.86 -1.09
CA ILE A 437 -22.00 5.46 -1.92
C ILE A 437 -22.35 4.15 -2.64
N PRO A 438 -22.44 4.12 -3.98
CA PRO A 438 -22.70 2.88 -4.71
C PRO A 438 -21.65 1.80 -4.43
N TRP A 439 -22.06 0.53 -4.35
CA TRP A 439 -21.12 -0.58 -4.10
C TRP A 439 -19.98 -0.64 -5.11
N LYS A 440 -20.27 -0.36 -6.38
CA LYS A 440 -19.26 -0.33 -7.45
C LYS A 440 -18.17 0.72 -7.20
N SER A 441 -18.53 1.86 -6.61
CA SER A 441 -17.58 2.90 -6.22
C SER A 441 -16.62 2.43 -5.12
N LEU A 442 -17.05 1.47 -4.29
CA LEU A 442 -16.23 0.79 -3.27
C LEU A 442 -15.55 -0.48 -3.80
N LYS A 443 -15.58 -0.73 -5.11
CA LYS A 443 -15.08 -1.94 -5.78
C LYS A 443 -15.75 -3.23 -5.31
N LEU A 444 -17.03 -3.13 -4.95
CA LEU A 444 -17.90 -4.23 -4.55
C LEU A 444 -19.09 -4.36 -5.51
N ASN A 445 -19.65 -5.56 -5.62
CA ASN A 445 -20.79 -5.83 -6.52
C ASN A 445 -22.13 -5.94 -5.78
N ALA A 446 -22.11 -6.04 -4.46
CA ALA A 446 -23.28 -6.26 -3.60
C ALA A 446 -22.94 -5.86 -2.15
N PRO A 447 -23.95 -5.78 -1.26
CA PRO A 447 -23.72 -5.63 0.18
C PRO A 447 -22.72 -6.63 0.74
N ALA A 448 -21.76 -6.15 1.51
CA ALA A 448 -20.71 -6.96 2.14
C ALA A 448 -20.28 -6.38 3.47
N ASP A 449 -19.79 -7.24 4.37
CA ASP A 449 -19.10 -6.82 5.58
C ASP A 449 -17.86 -6.01 5.20
N LEU A 450 -17.67 -4.88 5.87
CA LEU A 450 -16.59 -3.94 5.61
C LEU A 450 -16.11 -3.31 6.91
N ALA A 451 -14.97 -2.61 6.88
CA ALA A 451 -14.58 -1.76 8.00
C ALA A 451 -14.82 -0.30 7.65
N PHE A 452 -15.25 0.48 8.63
CA PHE A 452 -15.40 1.91 8.47
C PHE A 452 -15.13 2.66 9.77
N ASP A 453 -14.91 3.95 9.65
CA ASP A 453 -14.99 4.86 10.78
C ASP A 453 -15.59 6.20 10.34
N ILE A 454 -16.09 6.95 11.31
CA ILE A 454 -16.65 8.28 11.14
C ILE A 454 -15.93 9.18 12.14
N ALA A 455 -15.35 10.28 11.66
CA ALA A 455 -14.85 11.34 12.52
C ALA A 455 -15.68 12.61 12.32
N VAL A 456 -16.08 13.22 13.43
CA VAL A 456 -16.65 14.57 13.44
C VAL A 456 -15.48 15.53 13.69
N ASN A 457 -15.22 16.41 12.73
CA ASN A 457 -14.26 17.50 12.87
C ASN A 457 -14.99 18.73 13.37
N ASP A 458 -14.39 19.39 14.34
CA ASP A 458 -14.92 20.56 15.03
C ASP A 458 -13.84 21.66 15.00
N SER A 459 -14.24 22.83 14.52
CA SER A 459 -13.39 23.96 14.24
C SER A 459 -14.09 25.26 14.58
N ASP A 460 -13.40 26.10 15.36
CA ASP A 460 -13.83 27.46 15.62
C ASP A 460 -13.05 28.46 14.77
N ASP A 461 -13.79 29.30 14.06
CA ASP A 461 -13.28 30.32 13.14
C ASP A 461 -12.35 29.73 12.06
N ASN A 462 -11.04 29.64 12.31
CA ASN A 462 -10.05 29.10 11.36
C ASN A 462 -9.14 28.03 11.99
N THR A 463 -9.47 27.55 13.20
CA THR A 463 -8.65 26.59 13.94
C THR A 463 -9.44 25.36 14.29
N ARG A 464 -9.01 24.21 13.78
CA ARG A 464 -9.54 22.91 14.20
C ARG A 464 -9.27 22.69 15.68
N LEU A 465 -10.33 22.52 16.46
CA LEU A 465 -10.27 22.23 17.88
C LEU A 465 -10.14 20.73 18.12
N SER A 466 -10.95 19.93 17.42
CA SER A 466 -11.01 18.49 17.66
C SER A 466 -11.37 17.68 16.41
N SER A 467 -11.06 16.39 16.46
CA SER A 467 -11.51 15.37 15.51
C SER A 467 -11.84 14.13 16.31
N ILE A 468 -13.11 13.79 16.42
CA ILE A 468 -13.60 12.71 17.28
C ILE A 468 -14.01 11.51 16.41
N PRO A 469 -13.17 10.46 16.32
CA PRO A 469 -13.53 9.24 15.62
C PRO A 469 -14.53 8.39 16.43
N TRP A 470 -15.36 7.60 15.75
CA TRP A 470 -16.25 6.64 16.39
C TRP A 470 -15.46 5.48 16.99
N SER A 471 -14.60 4.82 16.19
CA SER A 471 -13.94 3.57 16.59
C SER A 471 -12.42 3.71 16.82
N GLY A 472 -11.77 4.47 15.95
CA GLY A 472 -10.33 4.53 15.83
C GLY A 472 -9.70 5.61 16.69
N ASP A 473 -8.68 6.26 16.14
CA ASP A 473 -7.88 7.27 16.81
C ASP A 473 -7.44 8.36 15.80
N GLY A 474 -6.57 9.28 16.24
CA GLY A 474 -6.07 10.38 15.40
C GLY A 474 -5.30 9.95 14.15
N ASP A 475 -4.97 8.65 14.00
CA ASP A 475 -4.25 8.11 12.85
C ASP A 475 -5.13 7.39 11.82
N ASN A 476 -6.46 7.52 11.93
CA ASN A 476 -7.39 6.94 10.96
C ASN A 476 -7.08 7.32 9.51
N TYR A 477 -6.58 8.53 9.26
CA TYR A 477 -6.20 9.02 7.92
C TYR A 477 -5.09 8.22 7.24
N ARG A 478 -4.37 7.37 7.98
CA ARG A 478 -3.25 6.56 7.48
C ARG A 478 -3.33 5.07 7.82
N TYR A 479 -4.06 4.67 8.87
CA TYR A 479 -4.14 3.27 9.29
C TYR A 479 -5.55 2.68 9.20
N ARG A 480 -5.74 1.73 8.29
CA ARG A 480 -7.04 1.06 8.02
C ARG A 480 -7.47 0.09 9.13
N PHE A 481 -6.54 -0.34 9.97
CA PHE A 481 -6.83 -1.25 11.09
C PHE A 481 -7.42 -0.54 12.32
N ASN A 482 -7.56 0.78 12.26
CA ASN A 482 -8.24 1.55 13.30
C ASN A 482 -9.76 1.53 13.15
N PHE A 483 -10.25 1.18 11.96
CA PHE A 483 -11.65 1.25 11.62
C PHE A 483 -12.46 0.16 12.35
N GLY A 484 -13.68 0.53 12.74
CA GLY A 484 -14.67 -0.40 13.24
C GLY A 484 -15.20 -1.31 12.14
N THR A 485 -15.99 -2.31 12.50
CA THR A 485 -16.55 -3.29 11.54
C THR A 485 -18.05 -3.06 11.38
N LEU A 486 -18.52 -3.05 10.14
CA LEU A 486 -19.93 -3.15 9.78
C LEU A 486 -20.24 -4.60 9.42
N THR A 487 -21.24 -5.18 10.09
CA THR A 487 -21.78 -6.50 9.75
C THR A 487 -23.13 -6.33 9.06
N VAL A 488 -23.27 -6.90 7.85
CA VAL A 488 -24.48 -6.77 7.02
C VAL A 488 -25.54 -7.81 7.37
N LYS A 489 -25.14 -8.94 7.97
CA LYS A 489 -26.03 -10.05 8.36
C LYS A 489 -26.34 -10.07 9.85
#